data_AF-A0A3M1F3J6-F1
#
_entry.id   AF-A0A3M1F3J6-F1
#
_cell.length_a   1.000
_cell.length_b   1.000
_cell.length_c   1.000
_cell.angle_alpha   90.00
_cell.angle_beta   90.00
_cell.angle_gamma   90.00
#
_symmetry.space_group_name_H-M   'P 1'
#
loop_
_entity.id
_entity.type
_entity.pdbx_description
1 polymer ?
#
loop_
_entity_poly.entity_id
_entity_poly.type
_entity_poly.pdbx_seq_one_letter_code
_entity_poly.pdbx_strand_id
1 'polypeptide(L)'
;MMHQRITMERVLAVMNFTSLFEFLVKVALPVLSASLLSFLVLLVLSFPVWVLALPILGGFGFLFCYPLVRYFAKKNDIESNLHLFITYAGTISTMRINRSVLFRRIASKEVFGEISRIAEKIHYLAKKWSLGFSKTCRKVGNLIPSQAFADFLDRFAVAMDFGQDIEKFLLEEQDAVMDVYELEYKKSLEHIKLIQNLFISLTISTAFMLSISLLLPILMGISFFDVSGGFSKVSKRDCLLM
;
A
#
# COMPACT_ATOMS: atom_id res chain seq x y z
N MET A 1 3.14 -5.62 -20.96
CA MET A 1 2.23 -6.59 -20.30
C MET A 1 3.01 -7.87 -20.00
N MET A 2 3.51 -8.03 -18.78
CA MET A 2 4.03 -9.32 -18.32
C MET A 2 3.47 -9.52 -16.91
N HIS A 3 2.46 -10.38 -16.83
CA HIS A 3 1.75 -10.76 -15.63
C HIS A 3 2.73 -11.47 -14.68
N GLN A 4 3.35 -10.73 -13.75
CA GLN A 4 4.13 -11.34 -12.67
C GLN A 4 3.15 -12.10 -11.78
N ARG A 5 3.05 -13.42 -12.01
CA ARG A 5 2.35 -14.32 -11.10
C ARG A 5 2.92 -14.11 -9.70
N ILE A 6 2.04 -13.73 -8.78
CA ILE A 6 2.29 -13.70 -7.34
C ILE A 6 2.37 -15.17 -6.90
N THR A 7 3.50 -15.83 -7.16
CA THR A 7 3.75 -17.16 -6.63
C THR A 7 4.07 -17.00 -5.14
N MET A 8 3.37 -17.70 -4.26
CA MET A 8 3.53 -17.61 -2.79
C MET A 8 4.98 -17.78 -2.33
N GLU A 9 5.81 -18.50 -3.11
CA GLU A 9 7.24 -18.67 -2.89
C GLU A 9 8.03 -17.34 -2.99
N ARG A 10 7.65 -16.42 -3.89
CA ARG A 10 8.30 -15.10 -4.03
C ARG A 10 7.96 -14.20 -2.84
N VAL A 11 6.72 -14.25 -2.36
CA VAL A 11 6.28 -13.50 -1.17
C VAL A 11 7.08 -13.94 0.07
N LEU A 12 7.36 -15.23 0.21
CA LEU A 12 8.18 -15.77 1.29
C LEU A 12 9.67 -15.37 1.17
N ALA A 13 10.25 -15.43 -0.04
CA ALA A 13 11.63 -15.04 -0.28
C ALA A 13 11.90 -13.54 -0.05
N VAL A 14 10.90 -12.68 -0.29
CA VAL A 14 10.96 -11.21 -0.08
C VAL A 14 11.03 -10.82 1.41
N MET A 15 10.47 -11.65 2.30
CA MET A 15 10.30 -11.34 3.73
C MET A 15 11.52 -11.66 4.61
N ASN A 16 12.67 -12.01 4.02
CA ASN A 16 13.89 -12.33 4.76
C ASN A 16 13.75 -13.52 5.74
N PHE A 17 12.69 -14.33 5.58
CA PHE A 17 12.61 -15.66 6.17
C PHE A 17 13.21 -16.64 5.18
N THR A 18 14.39 -17.17 5.50
CA THR A 18 15.13 -18.13 4.69
C THR A 18 14.41 -19.47 4.52
N SER A 19 13.32 -19.73 5.27
CA SER A 19 12.52 -20.96 5.17
C SER A 19 11.11 -20.80 5.74
N LEU A 20 10.16 -21.60 5.23
CA LEU A 20 8.82 -21.81 5.83
C LEU A 20 8.90 -22.18 7.32
N PHE A 21 10.00 -22.82 7.72
CA PHE A 21 10.25 -23.29 9.08
C PHE A 21 10.42 -22.14 10.09
N GLU A 22 11.08 -21.04 9.72
CA GLU A 22 11.21 -19.88 10.62
C GLU A 22 9.89 -19.12 10.79
N PHE A 23 9.07 -19.03 9.73
CA PHE A 23 7.73 -18.47 9.82
C PHE A 23 6.83 -19.34 10.71
N LEU A 24 6.93 -20.67 10.54
CA LEU A 24 6.21 -21.64 11.35
C LEU A 24 6.58 -21.53 12.84
N VAL A 25 7.87 -21.41 13.17
CA VAL A 25 8.34 -21.40 14.58
C VAL A 25 8.17 -20.04 15.25
N LYS A 26 8.50 -18.91 14.59
CA LYS A 26 8.43 -17.57 15.22
C LYS A 26 7.04 -16.97 15.22
N VAL A 27 6.18 -17.31 14.25
CA VAL A 27 4.87 -16.67 14.08
C VAL A 27 3.74 -17.68 14.23
N ALA A 28 3.77 -18.81 13.52
CA ALA A 28 2.65 -19.76 13.59
C ALA A 28 2.52 -20.45 14.95
N LEU A 29 3.64 -20.87 15.54
CA LEU A 29 3.68 -21.58 16.83
C LEU A 29 3.10 -20.76 18.00
N PRO A 30 3.52 -19.49 18.24
CA PRO A 30 2.93 -18.69 19.30
C PRO A 30 1.45 -18.36 19.04
N VAL A 31 1.08 -18.06 17.79
CA VAL A 31 -0.32 -17.72 17.43
C VAL A 31 -1.25 -18.93 17.60
N LEU A 32 -0.83 -20.12 17.15
CA LEU A 32 -1.58 -21.35 17.34
C LEU A 32 -1.65 -21.74 18.81
N SER A 33 -0.56 -21.60 19.57
CA SER A 33 -0.57 -21.90 21.01
C SER A 33 -1.51 -20.96 21.79
N ALA A 34 -1.52 -19.66 21.47
CA ALA A 34 -2.40 -18.69 22.09
C ALA A 34 -3.87 -18.90 21.70
N SER A 35 -4.13 -19.24 20.44
CA SER A 35 -5.46 -19.59 19.94
C SER A 35 -6.00 -20.87 20.60
N LEU A 36 -5.15 -21.90 20.75
CA LEU A 36 -5.50 -23.16 21.41
C LEU A 36 -5.75 -22.97 22.91
N LEU A 37 -4.93 -22.17 23.59
CA LEU A 37 -5.08 -21.86 25.00
C LEU A 37 -6.37 -21.06 25.26
N SER A 38 -6.64 -20.05 24.42
CA SER A 38 -7.88 -19.26 24.48
C SER A 38 -9.12 -20.13 24.24
N PHE A 39 -9.05 -21.06 23.29
CA PHE A 39 -10.09 -22.05 23.05
C PHE A 39 -10.33 -22.98 24.24
N LEU A 40 -9.26 -23.48 24.88
CA LEU A 40 -9.35 -24.40 26.02
C LEU A 40 -9.92 -23.71 27.28
N VAL A 41 -9.57 -22.45 27.51
CA VAL A 41 -10.13 -21.63 28.59
C VAL A 41 -11.63 -21.38 28.38
N LEU A 42 -12.06 -21.06 27.16
CA LEU A 42 -13.48 -20.85 26.83
C LEU A 42 -14.31 -22.13 26.96
N LEU A 43 -13.71 -23.29 26.73
CA LEU A 43 -14.34 -24.60 26.91
C LEU A 43 -14.60 -24.91 28.39
N VAL A 44 -13.65 -24.62 29.28
CA VAL A 44 -13.81 -24.79 30.74
C VAL A 44 -14.91 -23.88 31.30
N LEU A 45 -15.11 -22.69 30.73
CA LEU A 45 -16.11 -21.71 31.17
C LEU A 45 -17.53 -21.92 30.59
N SER A 46 -17.77 -22.99 29.81
CA SER A 46 -19.09 -23.36 29.25
C SER A 46 -19.83 -22.23 28.50
N PHE A 47 -19.11 -21.52 27.62
CA PHE A 47 -19.70 -20.52 26.70
C PHE A 47 -20.39 -21.17 25.48
N PRO A 48 -21.35 -20.49 24.83
CA PRO A 48 -22.02 -20.99 23.62
C PRO A 48 -21.04 -21.16 22.44
N VAL A 49 -21.30 -22.16 21.59
CA VAL A 49 -20.41 -22.62 20.50
C VAL A 49 -19.95 -21.54 19.51
N TRP A 50 -20.74 -20.47 19.31
CA TRP A 50 -20.37 -19.35 18.43
C TRP A 50 -19.17 -18.54 18.96
N VAL A 51 -19.01 -18.47 20.28
CA VAL A 51 -17.89 -17.77 20.94
C VAL A 51 -16.62 -18.62 20.90
N LEU A 52 -16.73 -19.95 20.91
CA LEU A 52 -15.59 -20.87 20.76
C LEU A 52 -14.98 -20.84 19.35
N ALA A 53 -15.76 -20.50 18.31
CA ALA A 53 -15.27 -20.42 16.93
C ALA A 53 -14.38 -19.18 16.67
N LEU A 54 -14.58 -18.10 17.43
CA LEU A 54 -13.90 -16.81 17.28
C LEU A 54 -12.36 -16.86 17.41
N PRO A 55 -11.75 -17.48 18.44
CA PRO A 55 -10.29 -17.55 18.57
C PRO A 55 -9.61 -18.40 17.48
N ILE A 56 -10.28 -19.45 16.99
CA ILE A 56 -9.77 -20.32 15.93
C ILE A 56 -9.79 -19.57 14.59
N LEU A 57 -10.93 -18.95 14.26
CA LEU A 57 -11.09 -18.15 13.05
C LEU A 57 -10.13 -16.95 13.04
N GLY A 58 -10.00 -16.26 14.17
CA GLY A 58 -9.08 -15.14 14.34
C GLY A 58 -7.61 -15.55 14.23
N GLY A 59 -7.22 -16.68 14.84
CA GLY A 59 -5.85 -17.20 14.75
C GLY A 59 -5.47 -17.59 13.32
N PHE A 60 -6.36 -18.27 12.61
CA PHE A 60 -6.15 -18.63 11.21
C PHE A 60 -6.15 -17.41 10.28
N GLY A 61 -7.07 -16.47 10.50
CA GLY A 61 -7.13 -15.21 9.77
C GLY A 61 -5.87 -14.37 9.95
N PHE A 62 -5.37 -14.26 11.19
CA PHE A 62 -4.12 -13.55 11.48
C PHE A 62 -2.90 -14.20 10.80
N LEU A 63 -2.83 -15.53 10.80
CA LEU A 63 -1.73 -16.27 10.17
C LEU A 63 -1.65 -16.00 8.65
N PHE A 64 -2.80 -15.90 7.98
CA PHE A 64 -2.87 -15.59 6.55
C PHE A 64 -2.71 -14.10 6.25
N CYS A 65 -3.29 -13.21 7.06
CA CYS A 65 -3.21 -11.76 6.85
C CYS A 65 -1.81 -11.21 7.15
N TYR A 66 -1.11 -11.71 8.17
CA TYR A 66 0.20 -11.21 8.57
C TYR A 66 1.24 -11.13 7.43
N PRO A 67 1.49 -12.20 6.64
CA PRO A 67 2.45 -12.14 5.53
C PRO A 67 2.02 -11.16 4.44
N LEU A 68 0.71 -11.06 4.14
CA LEU A 68 0.21 -10.11 3.16
C LEU A 68 0.46 -8.66 3.61
N VAL A 69 0.09 -8.32 4.85
CA VAL A 69 0.26 -6.96 5.38
C VAL A 69 1.73 -6.55 5.37
N ARG A 70 2.65 -7.43 5.77
CA ARG A 70 4.09 -7.16 5.72
C ARG A 70 4.61 -6.96 4.29
N TYR A 71 4.14 -7.78 3.35
CA TYR A 71 4.50 -7.66 1.94
C TYR A 71 4.05 -6.30 1.36
N PHE A 72 2.80 -5.92 1.61
CA PHE A 72 2.26 -4.63 1.16
C PHE A 72 2.96 -3.45 1.84
N ALA A 73 3.25 -3.54 3.14
CA ALA A 73 3.97 -2.49 3.86
C ALA A 73 5.36 -2.25 3.23
N LYS A 74 6.12 -3.33 2.95
CA LYS A 74 7.43 -3.23 2.31
C LYS A 74 7.36 -2.69 0.88
N LYS A 75 6.35 -3.11 0.11
CA LYS A 75 6.10 -2.58 -1.24
C LYS A 75 5.85 -1.07 -1.18
N ASN A 76 4.96 -0.64 -0.30
CA ASN A 76 4.55 0.75 -0.16
C ASN A 76 5.72 1.65 0.34
N ASP A 77 6.54 1.12 1.25
CA ASP A 77 7.76 1.82 1.70
C ASP A 77 8.75 2.04 0.56
N ILE A 78 8.96 1.04 -0.31
CA ILE A 78 9.83 1.20 -1.48
C ILE A 78 9.24 2.20 -2.48
N GLU A 79 7.95 2.09 -2.80
CA GLU A 79 7.31 2.96 -3.80
C GLU A 79 7.26 4.42 -3.36
N SER A 80 6.91 4.69 -2.10
CA SER A 80 6.87 6.05 -1.56
C SER A 80 8.25 6.72 -1.51
N ASN A 81 9.32 5.96 -1.24
CA ASN A 81 10.68 6.49 -1.17
C ASN A 81 11.44 6.45 -2.50
N LEU A 82 10.85 5.87 -3.56
CA LEU A 82 11.52 5.68 -4.86
C LEU A 82 11.95 7.00 -5.50
N HIS A 83 11.08 8.02 -5.44
CA HIS A 83 11.37 9.35 -5.99
C HIS A 83 12.56 10.01 -5.26
N LEU A 84 12.61 9.95 -3.92
CA LEU A 84 13.75 10.46 -3.15
C LEU A 84 15.05 9.75 -3.50
N PHE A 85 14.98 8.42 -3.64
CA PHE A 85 16.11 7.60 -4.04
C PHE A 85 16.64 7.98 -5.43
N ILE A 86 15.77 8.11 -6.44
CA ILE A 86 16.21 8.39 -7.81
C ILE A 86 16.74 9.82 -7.96
N THR A 87 16.10 10.78 -7.28
CA THR A 87 16.58 12.17 -7.24
C THR A 87 17.96 12.23 -6.60
N TYR A 88 18.13 11.55 -5.46
CA TYR A 88 19.43 11.43 -4.83
C TYR A 88 20.44 10.79 -5.78
N ALA A 89 20.17 9.58 -6.29
CA ALA A 89 21.09 8.84 -7.15
C ALA A 89 21.55 9.66 -8.37
N GLY A 90 20.65 10.38 -9.04
CA GLY A 90 21.00 11.27 -10.15
C GLY A 90 21.85 12.47 -9.73
N THR A 91 21.56 13.13 -8.60
CA THR A 91 22.40 14.24 -8.12
C THR A 91 23.81 13.80 -7.72
N ILE A 92 23.96 12.61 -7.14
CA ILE A 92 25.28 12.10 -6.75
C ILE A 92 26.05 11.55 -7.96
N SER A 93 25.35 11.08 -8.99
CA SER A 93 25.99 10.57 -10.20
C SER A 93 26.71 11.67 -10.98
N THR A 94 26.25 12.93 -10.92
CA THR A 94 26.94 14.11 -11.48
C THR A 94 28.37 14.27 -10.94
N MET A 95 28.66 13.75 -9.74
CA MET A 95 30.03 13.72 -9.18
C MET A 95 30.90 12.60 -9.79
N ARG A 96 30.45 11.92 -10.86
CA ARG A 96 31.14 10.83 -11.57
C ARG A 96 31.71 9.75 -10.65
N ILE A 97 30.92 9.39 -9.65
CA ILE A 97 31.35 8.43 -8.65
C ILE A 97 31.29 6.99 -9.17
N ASN A 98 32.12 6.13 -8.59
CA ASN A 98 32.09 4.70 -8.90
C ASN A 98 30.78 4.04 -8.36
N ARG A 99 30.20 3.11 -9.13
CA ARG A 99 29.07 2.24 -8.72
C ARG A 99 29.17 1.66 -7.32
N SER A 100 30.37 1.29 -6.87
CA SER A 100 30.57 0.79 -5.51
C SER A 100 30.33 1.85 -4.44
N VAL A 101 30.74 3.09 -4.71
CA VAL A 101 30.55 4.23 -3.82
C VAL A 101 29.09 4.68 -3.83
N LEU A 102 28.42 4.58 -4.99
CA LEU A 102 27.00 4.88 -5.15
C LEU A 102 26.16 4.05 -4.19
N PHE A 103 26.23 2.72 -4.31
CA PHE A 103 25.47 1.82 -3.42
C PHE A 103 25.86 1.95 -1.95
N ARG A 104 27.13 2.19 -1.64
CA ARG A 104 27.58 2.42 -0.26
C ARG A 104 26.95 3.67 0.35
N ARG A 105 26.86 4.76 -0.43
CA ARG A 105 26.28 6.01 0.04
C ARG A 105 24.76 5.90 0.20
N ILE A 106 24.07 5.25 -0.74
CA ILE A 106 22.64 4.98 -0.62
C ILE A 106 22.36 4.11 0.62
N ALA A 107 23.14 3.05 0.83
CA ALA A 107 23.00 2.17 1.98
C ALA A 107 23.19 2.90 3.33
N SER A 108 24.02 3.94 3.38
CA SER A 108 24.27 4.71 4.61
C SER A 108 23.15 5.66 5.03
N LYS A 109 22.14 5.86 4.17
CA LYS A 109 21.07 6.83 4.40
C LYS A 109 19.81 6.10 4.84
N GLU A 110 19.41 6.21 6.09
CA GLU A 110 18.18 5.56 6.58
C GLU A 110 16.89 6.15 5.98
N VAL A 111 16.97 7.35 5.40
CA VAL A 111 15.83 8.08 4.81
C VAL A 111 15.13 7.30 3.70
N PHE A 112 15.83 6.41 2.97
CA PHE A 112 15.21 5.62 1.91
C PHE A 112 14.58 4.30 2.40
N GLY A 113 14.49 4.07 3.71
CA GLY A 113 13.80 2.94 4.30
C GLY A 113 14.32 1.59 3.80
N GLU A 114 13.43 0.79 3.23
CA GLU A 114 13.74 -0.55 2.68
C GLU A 114 14.70 -0.49 1.48
N ILE A 115 14.72 0.61 0.72
CA ILE A 115 15.66 0.78 -0.41
C ILE A 115 17.10 0.77 0.09
N SER A 116 17.38 1.41 1.24
CA SER A 116 18.72 1.44 1.82
C SER A 116 19.20 0.06 2.26
N ARG A 117 18.32 -0.75 2.84
CA ARG A 117 18.61 -2.15 3.19
C ARG A 117 18.87 -2.99 1.94
N ILE A 118 18.12 -2.76 0.87
CA ILE A 118 18.33 -3.43 -0.41
C ILE A 118 19.68 -3.00 -1.02
N ALA A 119 20.00 -1.71 -1.00
CA ALA A 119 21.28 -1.18 -1.47
C ALA A 119 22.47 -1.73 -0.68
N GLU A 120 22.33 -1.88 0.64
CA GLU A 120 23.33 -2.53 1.50
C GLU A 120 23.54 -3.99 1.09
N LYS A 121 22.45 -4.73 0.90
CA LYS A 121 22.48 -6.12 0.44
C LYS A 121 23.16 -6.23 -0.93
N ILE A 122 22.85 -5.34 -1.87
CA ILE A 122 23.50 -5.29 -3.19
C ILE A 122 24.99 -5.00 -3.03
N HIS A 123 25.38 -4.01 -2.22
CA HIS A 123 26.77 -3.68 -1.98
C HIS A 123 27.54 -4.86 -1.38
N TYR A 124 26.98 -5.52 -0.36
CA TYR A 124 27.57 -6.68 0.30
C TYR A 124 27.72 -7.88 -0.64
N LEU A 125 26.68 -8.22 -1.41
CA LEU A 125 26.73 -9.33 -2.37
C LEU A 125 27.71 -9.02 -3.51
N ALA A 126 27.72 -7.80 -4.04
CA ALA A 126 28.60 -7.44 -5.14
C ALA A 126 30.08 -7.44 -4.72
N LYS A 127 30.41 -6.91 -3.53
CA LYS A 127 31.79 -6.79 -3.04
C LYS A 127 32.32 -8.05 -2.36
N LYS A 128 31.56 -8.64 -1.43
CA LYS A 128 32.05 -9.76 -0.61
C LYS A 128 31.94 -11.10 -1.33
N TRP A 129 30.96 -11.26 -2.22
CA TRP A 129 30.75 -12.47 -3.00
C TRP A 129 31.26 -12.36 -4.43
N SER A 130 31.89 -11.25 -4.82
CA SER A 130 32.47 -11.03 -6.15
C SER A 130 31.53 -11.32 -7.33
N LEU A 131 30.19 -11.23 -7.14
CA LEU A 131 29.20 -11.48 -8.19
C LEU A 131 29.16 -10.37 -9.25
N GLY A 132 29.74 -9.19 -8.95
CA GLY A 132 29.61 -7.99 -9.76
C GLY A 132 28.28 -7.26 -9.54
N PHE A 133 28.28 -5.94 -9.75
CA PHE A 133 27.11 -5.10 -9.48
C PHE A 133 25.92 -5.40 -10.40
N SER A 134 26.15 -5.61 -11.71
CA SER A 134 25.07 -5.93 -12.66
C SER A 134 24.31 -7.21 -12.28
N LYS A 135 25.01 -8.35 -12.18
CA LYS A 135 24.39 -9.64 -11.83
C LYS A 135 23.67 -9.58 -10.48
N THR A 136 24.22 -8.84 -9.52
CA THR A 136 23.60 -8.68 -8.20
C THR A 136 22.30 -7.87 -8.29
N CYS A 137 22.30 -6.74 -9.01
CA CYS A 137 21.09 -5.94 -9.23
C CYS A 137 19.97 -6.77 -9.87
N ARG A 138 20.29 -7.55 -10.91
CA ARG A 138 19.31 -8.42 -11.58
C ARG A 138 18.76 -9.51 -10.65
N LYS A 139 19.62 -10.16 -9.86
CA LYS A 139 19.20 -11.21 -8.92
C LYS A 139 18.36 -10.64 -7.77
N VAL A 140 18.74 -9.48 -7.25
CA VAL A 140 18.01 -8.81 -6.16
C VAL A 140 16.70 -8.22 -6.67
N GLY A 141 16.66 -7.63 -7.88
CA GLY A 141 15.45 -7.10 -8.50
C GLY A 141 14.32 -8.13 -8.61
N ASN A 142 14.66 -9.39 -8.92
CA ASN A 142 13.70 -10.49 -8.96
C ASN A 142 13.11 -10.87 -7.58
N LEU A 143 13.66 -10.36 -6.48
CA LEU A 143 13.23 -10.63 -5.11
C LEU A 143 12.56 -9.41 -4.46
N ILE A 144 12.34 -8.32 -5.20
CA ILE A 144 11.75 -7.08 -4.69
C ILE A 144 10.24 -7.10 -4.92
N PRO A 145 9.42 -6.64 -3.97
CA PRO A 145 7.96 -6.63 -4.09
C PRO A 145 7.42 -5.48 -4.96
N SER A 146 8.19 -4.40 -5.10
CA SER A 146 7.87 -3.25 -5.96
C SER A 146 8.34 -3.52 -7.39
N GLN A 147 7.40 -3.41 -8.34
CA GLN A 147 7.70 -3.59 -9.76
C GLN A 147 8.55 -2.43 -10.30
N ALA A 148 8.24 -1.19 -9.94
CA ALA A 148 8.97 -0.02 -10.42
C ALA A 148 10.45 -0.07 -10.05
N PHE A 149 10.78 -0.41 -8.80
CA PHE A 149 12.16 -0.52 -8.36
C PHE A 149 12.88 -1.76 -8.93
N ALA A 150 12.17 -2.87 -9.11
CA ALA A 150 12.72 -4.05 -9.77
C ALA A 150 13.08 -3.77 -11.24
N ASP A 151 12.20 -3.08 -11.97
CA ASP A 151 12.42 -2.70 -13.37
C ASP A 151 13.57 -1.69 -13.49
N PHE A 152 13.67 -0.73 -12.57
CA PHE A 152 14.84 0.16 -12.45
C PHE A 152 16.14 -0.63 -12.28
N LEU A 153 16.20 -1.59 -11.35
CA LEU A 153 17.41 -2.38 -11.11
C LEU A 153 17.78 -3.27 -12.30
N ASP A 154 16.81 -3.79 -13.05
CA ASP A 154 17.07 -4.55 -14.27
C ASP A 154 17.64 -3.66 -15.38
N ARG A 155 17.03 -2.48 -15.62
CA ARG A 155 17.59 -1.47 -16.55
C ARG A 155 18.98 -1.01 -16.14
N PHE A 156 19.21 -0.81 -14.84
CA PHE A 156 20.51 -0.41 -14.31
C PHE A 156 21.57 -1.50 -14.47
N ALA A 157 21.19 -2.77 -14.29
CA ALA A 157 22.07 -3.91 -14.56
C ALA A 157 22.48 -3.94 -16.05
N VAL A 158 21.52 -3.76 -16.94
CA VAL A 158 21.75 -3.70 -18.39
C VAL A 158 22.69 -2.53 -18.75
N ALA A 159 22.45 -1.34 -18.22
CA ALA A 159 23.32 -0.18 -18.44
C ALA A 159 24.77 -0.45 -17.97
N MET A 160 24.93 -1.10 -16.81
CA MET A 160 26.25 -1.48 -16.28
C MET A 160 26.96 -2.56 -17.11
N ASP A 161 26.23 -3.50 -17.70
CA ASP A 161 26.82 -4.56 -18.55
C ASP A 161 27.31 -4.00 -19.89
N PHE A 162 26.57 -3.04 -20.46
CA PHE A 162 26.97 -2.36 -21.69
C PHE A 162 27.98 -1.22 -21.47
N GLY A 163 28.40 -0.98 -20.23
CA GLY A 163 29.36 0.07 -19.91
C GLY A 163 28.84 1.48 -20.18
N GLN A 164 27.51 1.66 -20.15
CA GLN A 164 26.88 2.98 -20.27
C GLN A 164 27.37 3.89 -19.14
N ASP A 165 27.50 5.17 -19.45
CA ASP A 165 27.80 6.19 -18.46
C ASP A 165 26.68 6.24 -17.39
N ILE A 166 27.06 5.99 -16.14
CA ILE A 166 26.14 5.87 -14.99
C ILE A 166 25.47 7.21 -14.70
N GLU A 167 26.18 8.33 -14.91
CA GLU A 167 25.64 9.67 -14.73
C GLU A 167 24.50 9.89 -15.72
N LYS A 168 24.76 9.66 -17.01
CA LYS A 168 23.75 9.79 -18.06
C LYS A 168 22.54 8.90 -17.82
N PHE A 169 22.75 7.62 -17.50
CA PHE A 169 21.66 6.69 -17.18
C PHE A 169 20.77 7.19 -16.03
N LEU A 170 21.39 7.60 -14.91
CA LEU A 170 20.64 8.00 -13.72
C LEU A 170 19.91 9.33 -13.89
N LEU A 171 20.41 10.24 -14.73
CA LEU A 171 19.70 11.47 -15.07
C LEU A 171 18.48 11.19 -15.96
N GLU A 172 18.65 10.39 -17.02
CA GLU A 172 17.53 10.00 -17.89
C GLU A 172 16.42 9.27 -17.11
N GLU A 173 16.82 8.39 -16.19
CA GLU A 173 15.89 7.64 -15.36
C GLU A 173 15.26 8.51 -14.26
N GLN A 174 15.99 9.50 -13.73
CA GLN A 174 15.43 10.51 -12.83
C GLN A 174 14.32 11.30 -13.52
N ASP A 175 14.56 11.80 -14.74
CA ASP A 175 13.56 12.55 -15.50
C ASP A 175 12.30 11.68 -15.75
N ALA A 176 12.49 10.44 -16.21
CA ALA A 176 11.38 9.52 -16.47
C ALA A 176 10.54 9.21 -15.21
N VAL A 177 11.17 9.02 -14.05
CA VAL A 177 10.44 8.77 -12.79
C VAL A 177 9.74 10.04 -12.30
N MET A 178 10.36 11.21 -12.46
CA MET A 178 9.74 12.49 -12.08
C MET A 178 8.52 12.80 -12.93
N ASP A 179 8.55 12.51 -14.23
CA ASP A 179 7.39 12.66 -15.12
C ASP A 179 6.20 11.80 -14.67
N VAL A 180 6.47 10.54 -14.30
CA VAL A 180 5.43 9.62 -13.77
C VAL A 180 4.88 10.15 -12.44
N TYR A 181 5.74 10.67 -11.58
CA TYR A 181 5.34 11.24 -10.29
C TYR A 181 4.49 12.50 -10.46
N GLU A 182 4.85 13.39 -11.39
CA GLU A 182 4.05 14.57 -11.73
C GLU A 182 2.68 14.17 -12.27
N LEU A 183 2.62 13.15 -13.12
CA LEU A 183 1.36 12.61 -13.64
C LEU A 183 0.47 12.07 -12.53
N GLU A 184 1.02 11.28 -11.59
CA GLU A 184 0.29 10.75 -10.45
C GLU A 184 -0.22 11.87 -9.52
N TYR A 185 0.59 12.91 -9.32
CA TYR A 185 0.20 14.08 -8.55
C TYR A 185 -0.94 14.86 -9.21
N LYS A 186 -0.85 15.11 -10.52
CA LYS A 186 -1.92 15.76 -11.29
C LYS A 186 -3.23 14.97 -11.21
N LYS A 187 -3.15 13.65 -11.38
CA LYS A 187 -4.30 12.75 -11.23
C LYS A 187 -4.92 12.84 -9.84
N SER A 188 -4.09 12.89 -8.79
CA SER A 188 -4.57 13.05 -7.41
C SER A 188 -5.28 14.39 -7.19
N LEU A 189 -4.75 15.48 -7.76
CA LEU A 189 -5.41 16.79 -7.74
C LEU A 189 -6.75 16.79 -8.49
N GLU A 190 -6.83 16.10 -9.63
CA GLU A 190 -8.08 15.92 -10.37
C GLU A 190 -9.11 15.16 -9.54
N HIS A 191 -8.72 14.10 -8.84
CA HIS A 191 -9.61 13.38 -7.93
C HIS A 191 -10.16 14.29 -6.81
N ILE A 192 -9.32 15.15 -6.23
CA ILE A 192 -9.77 16.12 -5.22
C ILE A 192 -10.77 17.11 -5.82
N LYS A 193 -10.51 17.62 -7.03
CA LYS A 193 -11.45 18.51 -7.73
C LYS A 193 -12.78 17.84 -8.04
N LEU A 194 -12.76 16.56 -8.42
CA LEU A 194 -14.00 15.79 -8.64
C LEU A 194 -14.82 15.69 -7.34
N ILE A 195 -14.18 15.36 -6.21
CA ILE A 195 -14.85 15.31 -4.91
C ILE A 195 -15.41 16.68 -4.52
N GLN A 196 -14.67 17.77 -4.76
CA GLN A 196 -15.14 19.13 -4.53
C GLN A 196 -16.37 19.48 -5.38
N ASN A 197 -16.36 19.14 -6.67
CA ASN A 197 -17.49 19.38 -7.56
C ASN A 197 -18.75 18.62 -7.12
N LEU A 198 -18.60 17.39 -6.64
CA LEU A 198 -19.68 16.61 -6.05
C LEU A 198 -20.20 17.23 -4.75
N PHE A 199 -19.31 17.77 -3.91
CA PHE A 199 -19.70 18.46 -2.69
C PHE A 199 -20.51 19.74 -2.99
N ILE A 200 -20.07 20.54 -3.96
CA ILE A 200 -20.77 21.76 -4.38
C ILE A 200 -22.17 21.42 -4.93
N SER A 201 -22.28 20.42 -5.80
CA SER A 201 -23.58 20.03 -6.38
C SER A 201 -24.55 19.50 -5.32
N LEU A 202 -24.08 18.68 -4.38
CA LEU A 202 -24.89 18.17 -3.27
C LEU A 202 -25.34 19.30 -2.33
N THR A 203 -24.44 20.25 -2.04
CA THR A 203 -24.74 21.42 -1.19
C THR A 203 -25.80 22.31 -1.84
N ILE A 204 -25.68 22.61 -3.14
CA ILE A 204 -26.67 23.40 -3.87
C ILE A 204 -28.02 22.70 -3.90
N SER A 205 -28.04 21.39 -4.18
CA SER A 205 -29.27 20.59 -4.17
C SER A 205 -29.98 20.64 -2.81
N THR A 206 -29.21 20.50 -1.73
CA THR A 206 -29.75 20.55 -0.37
C THR A 206 -30.24 21.95 0.00
N ALA A 207 -29.50 23.00 -0.35
CA ALA A 207 -29.90 24.38 -0.13
C ALA A 207 -31.19 24.73 -0.89
N PHE A 208 -31.34 24.24 -2.12
CA PHE A 208 -32.56 24.42 -2.91
C PHE A 208 -33.75 23.67 -2.30
N MET A 209 -33.56 22.42 -1.86
CA MET A 209 -34.59 21.65 -1.17
C MET A 209 -35.03 22.34 0.12
N LEU A 210 -34.09 22.84 0.93
CA LEU A 210 -34.38 23.60 2.15
C LEU A 210 -35.14 24.90 1.85
N SER A 211 -34.73 25.62 0.80
CA SER A 211 -35.42 26.84 0.38
C SER A 211 -36.87 26.56 -0.05
N ILE A 212 -37.11 25.51 -0.83
CA ILE A 212 -38.47 25.09 -1.23
C ILE A 212 -39.28 24.67 -0.01
N SER A 213 -38.69 23.88 0.89
CA SER A 213 -39.36 23.41 2.11
C SER A 213 -39.78 24.57 3.02
N LEU A 214 -39.05 25.69 3.02
CA LEU A 214 -39.41 26.90 3.76
C LEU A 214 -40.47 27.75 3.03
N LEU A 215 -40.40 27.84 1.70
CA LEU A 215 -41.30 28.69 0.91
C LEU A 215 -42.69 28.08 0.69
N LEU A 216 -42.80 26.76 0.49
CA LEU A 216 -44.08 26.10 0.20
C LEU A 216 -45.16 26.31 1.28
N PRO A 217 -44.86 26.15 2.59
CA PRO A 217 -45.87 26.38 3.63
C PRO A 217 -46.39 27.82 3.66
N ILE A 218 -45.50 28.80 3.40
CA ILE A 218 -45.84 30.23 3.38
C ILE A 218 -46.82 30.54 2.24
N LEU A 219 -46.57 30.00 1.05
CA LEU A 219 -47.43 30.24 -0.13
C LEU A 219 -48.78 29.54 -0.05
N MET A 220 -48.81 28.34 0.53
CA MET A 220 -50.01 27.54 0.69
C MET A 220 -50.88 27.99 1.89
N GLY A 221 -50.43 28.98 2.67
CA GLY A 221 -51.15 29.48 3.85
C GLY A 221 -51.31 28.46 4.98
N ILE A 222 -50.56 27.36 4.92
CA ILE A 222 -50.57 26.29 5.93
C ILE A 222 -49.49 26.57 6.97
N SER A 223 -49.85 26.50 8.25
CA SER A 223 -48.89 26.65 9.34
C SER A 223 -47.85 25.53 9.25
N PHE A 224 -46.56 25.83 9.42
CA PHE A 224 -45.46 24.86 9.39
C PHE A 224 -45.72 23.60 10.24
N PHE A 225 -46.50 23.73 11.31
CA PHE A 225 -46.89 22.66 12.22
C PHE A 225 -47.88 21.62 11.62
N ASP A 226 -48.72 21.99 10.63
CA ASP A 226 -49.72 21.08 10.05
C ASP A 226 -49.11 20.13 8.98
N VAL A 227 -48.01 20.53 8.33
CA VAL A 227 -47.24 19.70 7.39
C VAL A 227 -46.53 18.54 8.11
N SER A 228 -46.04 18.76 9.34
CA SER A 228 -45.50 17.70 10.19
C SER A 228 -46.60 16.75 10.70
N GLY A 229 -47.82 17.25 10.95
CA GLY A 229 -49.00 16.43 11.28
C GLY A 229 -49.55 15.60 10.11
N GLY A 230 -49.37 16.07 8.88
CA GLY A 230 -49.83 15.40 7.65
C GLY A 230 -49.14 14.06 7.37
N PHE A 231 -47.84 13.93 7.67
CA PHE A 231 -47.12 12.65 7.54
C PHE A 231 -47.60 11.57 8.52
N SER A 232 -48.09 11.95 9.70
CA SER A 232 -48.66 10.99 10.68
C SER A 232 -50.06 10.50 10.26
N LYS A 233 -50.85 11.34 9.57
CA LYS A 233 -52.21 10.97 9.10
C LYS A 233 -52.23 10.07 7.85
N VAL A 234 -51.16 10.06 7.04
CA VAL A 234 -51.03 9.11 5.92
C VAL A 234 -50.75 7.71 6.44
N SER A 235 -49.77 7.54 7.33
CA SER A 235 -49.44 6.23 7.94
C SER A 235 -50.60 5.59 8.73
N LYS A 236 -51.49 6.39 9.33
CA LYS A 236 -52.63 5.88 10.10
C LYS A 236 -53.83 5.47 9.25
N ARG A 237 -53.95 5.95 8.00
CA ARG A 237 -55.03 5.56 7.08
C ARG A 237 -54.75 4.20 6.43
N ASP A 238 -53.50 3.87 6.17
CA ASP A 238 -53.11 2.59 5.57
C ASP A 238 -53.25 1.39 6.54
N CYS A 239 -53.31 1.66 7.85
CA CYS A 239 -53.52 0.62 8.88
C CYS A 239 -55.00 0.34 9.16
N LEU A 240 -55.94 1.12 8.60
CA LEU A 240 -57.39 0.99 8.80
C LEU A 240 -58.11 0.35 7.60
N LEU A 241 -57.38 -0.04 6.55
CA LEU A 241 -57.89 -0.76 5.37
C LEU A 241 -57.31 -2.19 5.23
N MET A 242 -56.88 -2.80 6.33
CA MET A 242 -56.44 -4.19 6.39
C MET A 242 -57.07 -4.92 7.58
#